data_AF-A0AAU1YPX7-F1
#
_entry.id   AF-A0AAU1YPX7-F1
#
_cell.length_a   1.000
_cell.length_b   1.000
_cell.length_c   1.000
_cell.angle_alpha   90.00
_cell.angle_beta   90.00
_cell.angle_gamma   90.00
#
_symmetry.space_group_name_H-M   'P 1'
#
loop_
_entity.id
_entity.type
_entity.pdbx_description
1 polymer ?
#
loop_
_entity_poly.entity_id
_entity_poly.type
_entity_poly.pdbx_seq_one_letter_code
_entity_poly.pdbx_strand_id
1 'polypeptide(L)'
;MNISIHCPVSLTPAPAGWWVQHTGPDGRKFQSRIVAWAVVTTGVNSEDKAMGTTVQPVFLENGRLWTVSEWYGAMGTDYTVEVVEP
;
A
#
# COMPACT_ATOMS: atom_id res chain seq x y z
N MET A 1 -9.32 6.71 -19.98
CA MET A 1 -9.94 6.62 -18.64
C MET A 1 -9.57 5.27 -18.07
N ASN A 2 -8.55 5.22 -17.19
CA ASN A 2 -8.19 3.96 -16.52
C ASN A 2 -9.20 3.74 -15.39
N ILE A 3 -10.02 2.71 -15.52
CA ILE A 3 -10.94 2.28 -14.47
C ILE A 3 -10.15 1.29 -13.60
N SER A 4 -9.67 1.75 -12.46
CA SER A 4 -9.12 0.87 -11.42
C SER A 4 -10.25 0.47 -10.50
N ILE A 5 -10.62 -0.81 -10.49
CA ILE A 5 -11.60 -1.33 -9.53
C ILE A 5 -10.80 -1.75 -8.30
N HIS A 6 -10.87 -0.95 -7.24
CA HIS A 6 -10.30 -1.29 -5.94
C HIS A 6 -11.34 -2.11 -5.16
N CYS A 7 -11.26 -3.44 -5.25
CA CYS A 7 -12.06 -4.32 -4.40
C CYS A 7 -11.16 -4.83 -3.26
N PRO A 8 -11.23 -4.24 -2.06
CA PRO A 8 -10.44 -4.71 -0.94
C PRO A 8 -10.95 -6.07 -0.46
N VAL A 9 -10.29 -7.14 -0.91
CA VAL A 9 -10.44 -8.48 -0.31
C VAL A 9 -9.27 -8.66 0.66
N SER A 10 -9.59 -8.99 1.92
CA SER A 10 -8.61 -9.34 2.94
C SER A 10 -8.09 -10.75 2.66
N LEU A 11 -6.82 -10.87 2.25
CA LEU A 11 -6.26 -12.14 1.79
C LEU A 11 -5.64 -12.95 2.93
N THR A 12 -5.08 -12.32 3.98
CA THR A 12 -4.57 -13.00 5.18
C THR A 12 -4.00 -11.98 6.21
N PRO A 13 -4.03 -12.26 7.53
CA PRO A 13 -3.25 -11.50 8.51
C PRO A 13 -1.75 -11.51 8.18
N ALA A 14 -1.05 -10.41 8.46
CA ALA A 14 0.39 -10.35 8.26
C ALA A 14 1.14 -10.99 9.45
N PRO A 15 2.25 -11.72 9.20
CA PRO A 15 3.13 -12.17 10.27
C PRO A 15 3.67 -10.99 11.10
N ALA A 16 4.03 -11.25 12.36
CA ALA A 16 4.67 -10.24 13.18
C ALA A 16 6.04 -9.81 12.58
N GLY A 17 6.41 -8.55 12.80
CA GLY A 17 7.70 -8.00 12.34
C GLY A 17 7.68 -7.33 10.97
N TRP A 18 6.55 -7.37 10.25
CA TRP A 18 6.40 -6.68 8.97
C TRP A 18 6.00 -5.21 9.14
N TRP A 19 6.66 -4.33 8.40
CA TRP A 19 6.46 -2.88 8.48
C TRP A 19 6.33 -2.25 7.10
N VAL A 20 5.59 -1.17 7.03
CA VAL A 20 5.70 -0.18 5.97
C VAL A 20 6.65 0.90 6.46
N GLN A 21 7.72 1.14 5.73
CA GLN A 21 8.61 2.29 5.93
C GLN A 21 8.18 3.42 5.00
N HIS A 22 7.90 4.57 5.60
CA HIS A 22 7.62 5.80 4.89
C HIS A 22 8.88 6.66 4.94
N THR A 23 9.30 7.19 3.81
CA THR A 23 10.41 8.14 3.70
C THR A 23 9.85 9.44 3.15
N GLY A 24 9.89 10.50 3.94
CA GLY A 24 9.47 11.83 3.51
C GLY A 24 10.46 12.48 2.54
N PRO A 25 10.05 13.58 1.88
CA PRO A 25 10.91 14.32 0.95
C PRO A 25 12.13 14.95 1.64
N ASP A 26 12.06 15.16 2.96
CA ASP A 26 13.18 15.59 3.81
C ASP A 26 14.10 14.44 4.25
N GLY A 27 13.84 13.22 3.76
CA GLY A 27 14.57 12.00 4.11
C GLY A 27 14.20 11.40 5.47
N ARG A 28 13.25 11.99 6.21
CA ARG A 28 12.82 11.42 7.50
C ARG A 28 12.06 10.13 7.29
N LYS A 29 12.36 9.15 8.13
CA LYS A 29 11.74 7.82 8.07
C LYS A 29 10.85 7.57 9.27
N PHE A 30 9.68 6.99 9.03
CA PHE A 30 8.81 6.45 10.07
C PHE A 30 8.20 5.12 9.61
N GLN A 31 7.74 4.33 10.57
CA GLN A 31 7.28 2.97 10.31
C GLN A 31 5.86 2.75 10.82
N SER A 32 5.05 2.12 9.98
CA SER A 32 3.69 1.70 10.28
C SER A 32 3.60 0.18 10.24
N ARG A 33 2.94 -0.44 11.22
CA ARG A 33 2.89 -1.90 11.32
C ARG A 33 1.92 -2.48 10.30
N ILE A 34 2.37 -3.48 9.54
CA ILE A 34 1.48 -4.25 8.65
C ILE A 34 0.66 -5.22 9.51
N VAL A 35 -0.65 -5.22 9.30
CA VAL A 35 -1.61 -6.04 10.06
C VAL A 35 -2.29 -7.08 9.19
N ALA A 36 -2.39 -6.84 7.89
CA ALA A 36 -2.95 -7.77 6.94
C ALA A 36 -2.40 -7.48 5.53
N TRP A 37 -2.60 -8.43 4.63
CA TRP A 37 -2.47 -8.20 3.19
C TRP A 37 -3.87 -8.01 2.63
N ALA A 38 -4.18 -6.81 2.15
CA ALA A 38 -5.46 -6.55 1.52
C ALA A 38 -5.30 -5.78 0.23
N VAL A 39 -6.21 -6.12 -0.67
CA VAL A 39 -6.47 -5.49 -1.97
C VAL A 39 -5.60 -6.01 -3.10
N VAL A 40 -6.31 -6.68 -4.01
CA VAL A 40 -5.96 -6.88 -5.41
C VAL A 40 -6.34 -5.58 -6.12
N THR A 41 -5.35 -4.75 -6.44
CA THR A 41 -5.59 -3.66 -7.39
C THR A 41 -5.55 -4.26 -8.77
N THR A 42 -6.70 -4.38 -9.43
CA THR A 42 -6.75 -4.77 -10.83
C THR A 42 -6.85 -3.52 -11.70
N GLY A 43 -5.82 -3.26 -12.50
CA GLY A 43 -5.73 -2.08 -13.35
C GLY A 43 -5.08 -2.41 -14.68
N VAL A 44 -5.33 -1.56 -15.67
CA VAL A 44 -4.66 -1.66 -16.98
C VAL A 44 -3.32 -0.96 -16.85
N ASN A 45 -2.22 -1.69 -16.97
CA ASN A 45 -0.88 -1.11 -17.02
C ASN A 45 -0.79 -0.21 -18.27
N SER A 46 -0.31 1.01 -18.08
CA SER A 46 -0.22 2.03 -19.13
C SER A 46 0.77 1.67 -20.24
N GLU A 47 1.75 0.83 -19.95
CA GLU A 47 2.83 0.48 -20.89
C GLU A 47 2.44 -0.63 -21.87
N ASP A 48 1.76 -1.67 -21.38
CA ASP A 48 1.44 -2.89 -22.16
C ASP A 48 -0.07 -3.07 -22.41
N LYS A 49 -0.92 -2.20 -21.83
CA LYS A 49 -2.38 -2.34 -21.81
C LYS A 49 -2.89 -3.67 -21.23
N ALA A 50 -2.06 -4.39 -20.48
CA ALA A 50 -2.43 -5.64 -19.82
C ALA A 50 -3.11 -5.36 -18.48
N MET A 51 -4.02 -6.25 -18.08
CA MET A 51 -4.57 -6.22 -16.73
C MET A 51 -3.53 -6.79 -15.75
N GLY A 52 -3.06 -5.93 -14.84
CA GLY A 52 -2.20 -6.33 -13.73
C GLY A 52 -3.02 -6.49 -12.45
N THR A 53 -2.61 -7.42 -11.58
CA THR A 53 -3.10 -7.55 -10.21
C THR A 53 -1.94 -7.31 -9.26
N THR A 54 -2.08 -6.33 -8.36
CA THR A 54 -1.08 -6.03 -7.33
C THR A 54 -1.67 -6.26 -5.95
N VAL A 55 -0.96 -7.02 -5.11
CA VAL A 55 -1.29 -7.19 -3.69
C VAL A 55 -0.64 -6.06 -2.90
N GLN A 56 -1.41 -5.39 -2.04
CA GLN A 56 -0.92 -4.32 -1.19
C GLN A 56 -0.99 -4.70 0.31
N PRO A 57 -0.09 -4.16 1.15
CA PRO A 57 -0.20 -4.30 2.60
C PRO A 57 -1.31 -3.40 3.14
N VAL A 58 -1.92 -3.85 4.23
CA VAL A 58 -2.72 -3.02 5.14
C VAL A 58 -1.91 -2.75 6.39
N PHE A 59 -1.77 -1.48 6.73
CA PHE A 59 -1.06 -1.04 7.91
C PHE A 59 -1.92 -0.13 8.79
N LEU A 60 -1.61 -0.12 10.08
CA LEU A 60 -2.27 0.72 11.06
C LEU A 60 -1.44 1.98 11.30
N GLU A 61 -2.06 3.14 11.09
CA GLU A 61 -1.47 4.44 11.39
C GLU A 61 -2.54 5.35 12.01
N ASN A 62 -2.22 5.99 13.14
CA ASN A 62 -3.13 6.91 13.84
C ASN A 62 -4.53 6.32 14.12
N GLY A 63 -4.59 5.02 14.43
CA GLY A 63 -5.85 4.31 14.72
C GLY A 63 -6.70 4.00 13.49
N ARG A 64 -6.21 4.27 12.28
CA ARG A 64 -6.88 3.98 11.00
C ARG A 64 -6.09 2.94 10.20
N LEU A 65 -6.84 2.05 9.54
CA LEU A 65 -6.28 1.12 8.58
C LEU A 65 -6.12 1.79 7.22
N TRP A 66 -4.98 1.54 6.59
CA TRP A 66 -4.62 2.10 5.31
C TRP A 66 -4.07 1.02 4.39
N THR A 67 -4.45 1.08 3.11
CA THR A 67 -3.64 0.53 2.02
C THR A 67 -2.63 1.58 1.55
N VAL A 68 -1.55 1.16 0.89
CA VAL A 68 -0.55 2.09 0.33
C VAL A 68 -1.19 3.09 -0.64
N SER A 69 -2.12 2.64 -1.48
CA SER A 69 -2.82 3.51 -2.43
C SER A 69 -3.73 4.53 -1.75
N GLU A 70 -4.51 4.14 -0.74
CA GLU A 70 -5.34 5.09 0.01
C GLU A 70 -4.49 6.10 0.77
N TRP A 71 -3.37 5.64 1.33
CA TRP A 71 -2.44 6.48 2.07
C TRP A 71 -1.81 7.53 1.15
N TYR A 72 -1.33 7.15 -0.03
CA TYR A 72 -0.83 8.10 -1.03
C TYR A 72 -1.91 9.08 -1.49
N GLY A 73 -3.13 8.61 -1.71
CA GLY A 73 -4.25 9.48 -2.08
C GLY A 73 -4.56 10.54 -1.01
N ALA A 74 -4.29 10.25 0.26
CA ALA A 74 -4.52 11.17 1.37
C ALA A 74 -3.32 12.07 1.70
N MET A 75 -2.09 11.55 1.61
CA MET A 75 -0.86 12.23 2.07
C MET A 75 -0.07 12.91 0.95
N GLY A 76 -0.39 12.61 -0.32
CA GLY A 76 0.39 13.04 -1.47
C GLY A 76 1.51 12.05 -1.83
N THR A 77 2.07 12.20 -3.03
CA THR A 77 3.01 11.24 -3.64
C THR A 77 4.48 11.56 -3.38
N ASP A 78 4.77 12.57 -2.55
CA ASP A 78 6.14 13.01 -2.25
C ASP A 78 6.87 12.11 -1.24
N TYR A 79 6.16 11.11 -0.72
CA TYR A 79 6.71 10.09 0.15
C TYR A 79 7.10 8.86 -0.67
N THR A 80 8.18 8.19 -0.26
CA THR A 80 8.48 6.84 -0.72
C THR A 80 7.97 5.85 0.31
N VAL A 81 7.23 4.84 -0.14
CA VAL A 81 6.66 3.79 0.72
C VAL A 81 7.23 2.43 0.31
N GLU A 82 7.88 1.77 1.26
CA GLU A 82 8.54 0.47 1.07
C GLU A 82 8.02 -0.54 2.10
N VAL A 83 7.89 -1.80 1.69
CA VAL A 83 7.63 -2.91 2.61
C VAL A 83 8.97 -3.41 3.14
N VAL A 84 9.08 -3.50 4.46
CA VAL A 84 10.26 -4.01 5.16
C VAL A 84 9.91 -5.34 5.82
N GLU A 85 10.65 -6.37 5.41
CA GLU A 85 10.58 -7.72 6.00
C GLU A 85 11.29 -7.76 7.38
N PRO A 86 10.94 -8.72 8.25
CA PRO A 86 11.57 -8.88 9.57
C PRO A 86 13.09 -9.05 9.55
#